data_AF-A0A438ILR3-F1
#
_entry.id   AF-A0A438ILR3-F1
#
_cell.length_a   1.000
_cell.length_b   1.000
_cell.length_c   1.000
_cell.angle_alpha   90.00
_cell.angle_beta   90.00
_cell.angle_gamma   90.00
#
_symmetry.space_group_name_H-M   'P 1'
#
loop_
_entity.id
_entity.type
_entity.pdbx_description
1 polymer ?
#
loop_
_entity_poly.entity_id
_entity_poly.type
_entity_poly.pdbx_seq_one_letter_code
_entity_poly.pdbx_strand_id
1 'polypeptide(L)'
;MVHSLQRKWRIDRPPFLHCPVSIRLWYKLFNLARLAWVPPRSIEDMLVIAFKGLGNSLRGKTLWQIACLTLLWMVWQERNNRIFEDKGRTEEMLWDLILLFSSLWASCTAIFRGVPLSVLQLHWAAVSASKV
;
A
#
# COMPACT_ATOMS: atom_id res chain seq x y z
N MET A 1 7.92 -15.70 27.70
CA MET A 1 7.94 -14.41 26.96
C MET A 1 7.64 -14.55 25.45
N VAL A 2 7.71 -15.76 24.85
CA VAL A 2 7.37 -15.99 23.43
C VAL A 2 5.86 -16.24 23.22
N HIS A 3 5.17 -16.83 24.20
CA HIS A 3 3.73 -17.10 24.11
C HIS A 3 2.81 -15.85 24.27
N SER A 4 3.32 -14.75 24.83
CA SER A 4 2.56 -13.49 24.92
C SER A 4 2.56 -12.69 23.61
N LEU A 5 3.55 -12.92 22.74
CA LEU A 5 3.60 -12.32 21.42
C LEU A 5 2.57 -12.97 20.49
N GLN A 6 2.42 -14.30 20.51
CA GLN A 6 1.48 -15.01 19.62
C GLN A 6 0.01 -14.61 19.82
N ARG A 7 -0.42 -14.21 21.02
CA ARG A 7 -1.80 -13.72 21.22
C ARG A 7 -2.06 -12.34 20.62
N LYS A 8 -1.01 -11.54 20.38
CA LYS A 8 -1.07 -10.20 19.77
C LYS A 8 -1.02 -10.25 18.23
N TRP A 9 -0.63 -11.41 17.67
CA TRP A 9 -0.48 -11.68 16.24
C TRP A 9 -1.67 -12.43 15.61
N ARG A 10 -2.84 -12.42 16.26
CA ARG A 10 -4.04 -12.99 15.66
C ARG A 10 -4.42 -12.18 14.41
N ILE A 11 -4.12 -12.76 13.25
CA ILE A 11 -4.46 -12.26 11.90
C ILE A 11 -5.96 -11.93 11.79
N ASP A 12 -6.78 -12.56 12.64
CA ASP A 12 -8.25 -12.51 12.67
C ASP A 12 -8.84 -11.16 13.12
N ARG A 13 -8.05 -10.22 13.66
CA ARG A 13 -8.51 -8.85 13.91
C ARG A 13 -7.41 -7.89 13.52
N PRO A 14 -7.36 -7.38 12.29
CA PRO A 14 -6.32 -6.47 11.89
C PRO A 14 -6.56 -5.11 12.56
N PRO A 15 -5.78 -4.69 13.58
CA PRO A 15 -5.87 -3.33 14.08
C PRO A 15 -5.24 -2.34 13.05
N PHE A 16 -4.85 -2.87 11.88
CA PHE A 16 -4.21 -2.21 10.76
C PHE A 16 -5.17 -1.29 10.00
N LEU A 17 -6.49 -1.47 10.13
CA LEU A 17 -7.51 -0.70 9.39
C LEU A 17 -8.17 0.41 10.21
N HIS A 18 -7.97 0.44 11.53
CA HIS A 18 -8.70 1.35 12.44
C HIS A 18 -7.81 2.42 13.10
N CYS A 19 -6.51 2.44 12.82
CA CYS A 19 -5.65 3.56 13.22
C CYS A 19 -5.96 4.77 12.31
N PRO A 20 -6.18 5.99 12.86
CA PRO A 20 -6.48 7.19 12.07
C PRO A 20 -5.46 7.46 10.96
N VAL A 21 -4.16 7.21 11.23
CA VAL A 21 -3.10 7.37 10.23
C VAL A 21 -3.27 6.37 9.08
N SER A 22 -3.54 5.10 9.40
CA SER A 22 -3.76 4.07 8.37
C SER A 22 -4.97 4.36 7.51
N ILE A 23 -6.09 4.75 8.14
CA ILE A 23 -7.32 5.17 7.45
C ILE A 23 -7.02 6.27 6.44
N ARG A 24 -6.29 7.32 6.85
CA ARG A 24 -5.94 8.44 5.97
C ARG A 24 -5.01 8.03 4.83
N LEU A 25 -4.04 7.16 5.09
CA LEU A 25 -3.15 6.63 4.05
C LEU A 25 -3.93 5.80 3.01
N TRP A 26 -4.89 4.97 3.45
CA TRP A 26 -5.77 4.23 2.54
C TRP A 26 -6.67 5.15 1.72
N TYR A 27 -7.28 6.16 2.33
CA TYR A 27 -8.05 7.18 1.61
C TYR A 27 -7.20 7.91 0.56
N LYS A 28 -5.97 8.31 0.92
CA LYS A 28 -5.03 8.94 -0.03
C LYS A 28 -4.74 8.03 -1.22
N LEU A 29 -4.45 6.75 -0.98
CA LEU A 29 -4.19 5.78 -2.05
C LEU A 29 -5.40 5.57 -2.97
N PHE A 30 -6.59 5.35 -2.41
CA PHE A 30 -7.82 5.13 -3.18
C PHE A 30 -8.25 6.39 -3.96
N ASN A 31 -8.05 7.58 -3.40
CA ASN A 31 -8.27 8.83 -4.11
C ASN A 31 -7.37 8.99 -5.34
N LEU A 32 -6.11 8.49 -5.32
CA LEU A 32 -5.24 8.50 -6.51
C LEU A 32 -5.85 7.70 -7.67
N ALA A 33 -6.52 6.59 -7.39
CA ALA A 33 -7.20 5.78 -8.39
C ALA A 33 -8.64 6.22 -8.68
N ARG A 34 -9.12 7.31 -8.05
CA ARG A 34 -10.52 7.76 -8.10
C ARG A 34 -11.51 6.66 -7.65
N LEU A 35 -11.10 5.83 -6.70
CA LEU A 35 -11.91 4.77 -6.11
C LEU A 35 -12.36 5.19 -4.72
N ALA A 36 -13.58 4.80 -4.33
CA ALA A 36 -14.02 4.96 -2.96
C ALA A 36 -13.36 3.89 -2.08
N TRP A 37 -12.69 4.31 -1.00
CA TRP A 37 -12.18 3.37 -0.02
C TRP A 37 -13.31 2.93 0.91
N VAL A 38 -13.52 1.62 1.00
CA VAL A 38 -14.38 1.00 2.00
C VAL A 38 -13.51 0.06 2.83
N PRO A 39 -13.49 0.19 4.17
CA PRO A 39 -12.75 -0.72 5.03
C PRO A 39 -13.18 -2.18 4.76
N PRO A 40 -12.27 -3.03 4.27
CA PRO A 40 -12.61 -4.40 3.94
C PRO A 40 -12.65 -5.26 5.21
N ARG A 41 -13.44 -6.34 5.17
CA ARG A 41 -13.56 -7.28 6.31
C ARG A 41 -12.29 -8.10 6.51
N SER A 42 -11.50 -8.28 5.46
CA SER A 42 -10.23 -8.98 5.46
C SER A 42 -9.22 -8.34 4.50
N ILE A 43 -7.93 -8.70 4.62
CA ILE A 43 -6.89 -8.30 3.66
C ILE A 43 -7.16 -8.93 2.28
N GLU A 44 -7.73 -10.14 2.24
CA GLU A 44 -8.11 -10.79 1.00
C GLU A 44 -9.19 -10.00 0.26
N ASP A 45 -10.24 -9.59 0.96
CA ASP A 45 -11.28 -8.71 0.41
C ASP A 45 -10.69 -7.40 -0.11
N MET A 46 -9.69 -6.85 0.59
CA MET A 46 -8.99 -5.64 0.19
C MET A 46 -8.32 -5.80 -1.17
N LEU A 47 -7.56 -6.89 -1.34
CA LEU A 47 -6.86 -7.19 -2.58
C LEU A 47 -7.86 -7.45 -3.71
N VAL A 48 -8.93 -8.21 -3.46
CA VAL A 48 -9.98 -8.51 -4.46
C VAL A 48 -10.70 -7.23 -4.93
N ILE A 49 -11.09 -6.35 -4.01
CA ILE A 49 -11.74 -5.06 -4.33
C ILE A 49 -10.78 -4.18 -5.14
N ALA A 50 -9.51 -4.13 -4.73
CA ALA A 50 -8.45 -3.43 -5.41
C ALA A 50 -8.29 -3.87 -6.88
N PHE A 51 -8.46 -5.16 -7.21
CA PHE A 51 -8.38 -5.63 -8.60
C PHE A 51 -9.57 -5.26 -9.47
N LYS A 52 -10.78 -5.25 -8.90
CA LYS A 52 -12.01 -4.98 -9.66
C LYS A 52 -12.16 -3.50 -10.02
N GLY A 53 -11.57 -2.61 -9.22
CA GLY A 53 -11.66 -1.16 -9.42
C GLY A 53 -10.74 -0.60 -10.52
N LEU A 54 -9.68 -1.31 -10.92
CA LEU A 54 -8.78 -0.84 -11.98
C LEU A 54 -9.17 -1.42 -13.34
N GLY A 55 -9.14 -0.56 -14.35
CA GLY A 55 -9.35 -0.93 -15.74
C GLY A 55 -8.40 -2.02 -16.23
N ASN A 56 -8.52 -2.41 -17.49
CA ASN A 56 -7.84 -3.61 -18.02
C ASN A 56 -6.32 -3.46 -18.29
N SER A 57 -5.67 -2.40 -17.81
CA SER A 57 -4.22 -2.22 -17.98
C SER A 57 -3.43 -3.17 -17.07
N LEU A 58 -2.56 -3.98 -17.65
CA LEU A 58 -1.63 -4.83 -16.90
C LEU A 58 -0.70 -3.99 -16.01
N ARG A 59 -0.18 -2.88 -16.54
CA ARG A 59 0.63 -1.90 -15.78
C ARG A 59 -0.15 -1.33 -14.62
N GLY A 60 -1.38 -0.87 -14.85
CA GLY A 60 -2.24 -0.34 -13.79
C GLY A 60 -2.48 -1.36 -12.68
N LYS A 61 -2.88 -2.59 -13.03
CA LYS A 61 -3.13 -3.66 -12.06
C LYS A 61 -1.88 -4.00 -11.23
N THR A 62 -0.73 -4.14 -11.88
CA THR A 62 0.53 -4.46 -11.18
C THR A 62 0.99 -3.31 -10.28
N LEU A 63 0.96 -2.06 -10.76
CA LEU A 63 1.34 -0.91 -9.93
C LEU A 63 0.43 -0.79 -8.71
N TRP A 64 -0.86 -1.02 -8.90
CA TRP A 64 -1.84 -0.98 -7.82
C TRP A 64 -1.67 -2.08 -6.77
N GLN A 65 -1.40 -3.32 -7.21
CA GLN A 65 -1.02 -4.42 -6.31
C GLN A 65 0.17 -4.02 -5.45
N ILE A 66 1.23 -3.53 -6.08
CA ILE A 66 2.46 -3.11 -5.42
C ILE A 66 2.17 -2.00 -4.42
N ALA A 67 1.34 -1.03 -4.78
CA ALA A 67 0.92 0.05 -3.90
C ALA A 67 0.18 -0.45 -2.65
N CYS A 68 -0.80 -1.34 -2.82
CA CYS A 68 -1.56 -1.91 -1.72
C CYS A 68 -0.67 -2.73 -0.77
N LEU A 69 0.22 -3.57 -1.33
CA LEU A 69 1.16 -4.37 -0.56
C LEU A 69 2.18 -3.49 0.17
N THR A 70 2.68 -2.43 -0.47
CA THR A 70 3.60 -1.47 0.14
C THR A 70 2.94 -0.75 1.30
N LEU A 71 1.68 -0.33 1.15
CA LEU A 71 0.95 0.35 2.21
C LEU A 71 0.67 -0.59 3.40
N LEU A 72 0.28 -1.85 3.14
CA LEU A 72 0.16 -2.88 4.19
C LEU A 72 1.48 -3.09 4.93
N TRP A 73 2.59 -3.21 4.20
CA TRP A 73 3.92 -3.35 4.76
C TRP A 73 4.31 -2.15 5.62
N MET A 74 4.07 -0.93 5.14
CA MET A 74 4.40 0.31 5.86
C MET A 74 3.60 0.46 7.14
N VAL A 75 2.30 0.14 7.13
CA VAL A 75 1.46 0.14 8.34
C VAL A 75 1.96 -0.91 9.33
N TRP A 76 2.39 -2.08 8.87
CA TRP A 76 2.99 -3.11 9.74
C TRP A 76 4.31 -2.64 10.36
N GLN A 77 5.21 -2.09 9.56
CA GLN A 77 6.48 -1.52 10.00
C GLN A 77 6.30 -0.42 11.04
N GLU A 78 5.40 0.52 10.79
CA GLU A 78 5.14 1.63 11.70
C GLU A 78 4.62 1.16 13.07
N ARG A 79 3.81 0.11 13.08
CA ARG A 79 3.33 -0.48 14.33
C ARG A 79 4.42 -1.18 15.12
N ASN A 80 5.31 -1.88 14.44
CA ASN A 80 6.44 -2.51 15.11
C ASN A 80 7.37 -1.45 15.70
N ASN A 81 7.68 -0.39 14.96
CA ASN A 81 8.56 0.68 15.45
C ASN A 81 7.98 1.39 16.68
N ARG A 82 6.66 1.65 16.71
CA ARG A 82 6.01 2.24 17.90
C ARG A 82 5.97 1.31 19.10
N ILE A 83 5.94 -0.01 18.89
CA ILE A 83 5.91 -0.99 19.98
C ILE A 83 7.31 -1.28 20.52
N PHE A 84 8.31 -1.41 19.63
CA PHE A 84 9.65 -1.90 19.98
C PHE A 84 10.69 -0.79 20.13
N GLU A 85 10.51 0.35 19.44
CA GLU A 85 11.49 1.44 19.44
C GLU A 85 10.93 2.76 20.00
N ASP A 86 9.64 2.82 20.34
CA ASP A 86 8.91 4.04 20.75
C ASP A 86 9.08 5.22 19.78
N LYS A 87 9.27 4.90 18.48
CA LYS A 87 9.40 5.88 17.40
C LYS A 87 8.17 5.86 16.52
N GLY A 88 7.64 7.05 16.22
CA GLY A 88 6.54 7.24 15.28
C GLY A 88 6.93 8.20 14.15
N ARG A 89 6.65 7.82 12.90
CA ARG A 89 6.76 8.71 11.73
C ARG A 89 5.47 9.49 11.53
N THR A 90 5.58 10.65 10.87
CA THR A 90 4.41 11.44 10.47
C THR A 90 3.68 10.79 9.29
N GLU A 91 2.42 11.18 9.09
CA GLU A 91 1.62 10.68 7.96
C GLU A 91 2.25 11.03 6.61
N GLU A 92 2.84 12.21 6.48
CA GLU A 92 3.51 12.70 5.27
C GLU A 92 4.75 11.87 4.96
N MET A 93 5.60 11.62 5.95
CA MET A 93 6.78 10.75 5.78
C MET A 93 6.39 9.34 5.38
N LEU A 94 5.34 8.79 5.99
CA LEU A 94 4.83 7.46 5.63
C LEU A 94 4.32 7.43 4.19
N TRP A 95 3.60 8.48 3.77
CA TRP A 95 3.11 8.62 2.41
C TRP A 95 4.23 8.70 1.37
N ASP A 96 5.25 9.51 1.62
CA ASP A 96 6.41 9.64 0.72
C ASP A 96 7.17 8.31 0.59
N LEU A 97 7.33 7.59 1.71
CA LEU A 97 7.91 6.24 1.71
C LEU A 97 7.04 5.26 0.93
N ILE A 98 5.72 5.32 1.04
CA ILE A 98 4.81 4.45 0.26
C ILE A 98 5.00 4.70 -1.22
N LEU A 99 5.04 5.96 -1.68
CA LEU A 99 5.27 6.27 -3.10
C LEU A 99 6.66 5.83 -3.56
N LEU A 100 7.69 6.08 -2.76
CA LEU A 100 9.07 5.67 -3.06
C LEU A 100 9.20 4.16 -3.19
N PHE A 101 8.78 3.42 -2.16
CA PHE A 101 8.85 1.97 -2.18
C PHE A 101 7.99 1.43 -3.32
N SER A 102 6.73 1.84 -3.47
CA SER A 102 5.88 1.33 -4.55
C SER A 102 6.53 1.50 -5.92
N SER A 103 7.17 2.65 -6.17
CA SER A 103 7.87 2.93 -7.42
C SER A 103 9.14 2.09 -7.57
N LEU A 104 9.90 1.90 -6.50
CA LEU A 104 11.10 1.05 -6.47
C LEU A 104 10.74 -0.41 -6.77
N TRP A 105 9.76 -0.97 -6.07
CA TRP A 105 9.26 -2.32 -6.28
C TRP A 105 8.70 -2.49 -7.71
N ALA A 106 7.98 -1.50 -8.23
CA ALA A 106 7.51 -1.51 -9.62
C ALA A 106 8.67 -1.53 -10.63
N SER A 107 9.74 -0.75 -10.40
CA SER A 107 10.92 -0.71 -11.28
C SER A 107 11.65 -2.05 -11.37
N CYS A 108 11.53 -2.91 -10.35
CA CYS A 108 12.08 -4.26 -10.34
C CYS A 108 11.26 -5.28 -11.16
N THR A 109 10.09 -4.89 -11.68
CA THR A 109 9.25 -5.79 -12.48
C THR A 109 9.55 -5.65 -13.98
N ALA A 110 9.42 -6.76 -14.71
CA ALA A 110 9.59 -6.74 -16.18
C ALA A 110 8.57 -5.83 -16.90
N ILE A 111 7.40 -5.60 -16.30
CA ILE A 111 6.30 -4.79 -16.84
C ILE A 111 6.67 -3.31 -16.99
N PHE A 112 7.56 -2.81 -16.13
CA PHE A 112 8.02 -1.42 -16.12
C PHE A 112 9.47 -1.26 -16.62
N ARG A 113 10.02 -2.26 -17.32
CA ARG A 113 11.35 -2.14 -17.92
C ARG A 113 11.41 -0.92 -18.86
N GLY A 114 12.43 -0.08 -18.67
CA GLY A 114 12.63 1.14 -19.44
C GLY A 114 11.82 2.35 -18.97
N VAL A 115 10.97 2.22 -17.94
CA VAL A 115 10.27 3.35 -17.32
C VAL A 115 11.16 3.95 -16.22
N PRO A 116 11.52 5.24 -16.28
CA PRO A 116 12.33 5.87 -15.22
C PRO A 116 11.60 5.89 -13.88
N LEU A 117 12.35 5.75 -12.77
CA LEU A 117 11.79 5.78 -11.41
C LEU A 117 11.04 7.09 -11.11
N SER A 118 11.55 8.23 -11.60
CA SER A 118 10.90 9.53 -11.46
C SER A 118 9.51 9.57 -12.10
N VAL A 119 9.34 8.89 -13.24
CA VAL A 119 8.04 8.76 -13.91
C VAL A 119 7.10 7.86 -13.10
N LEU A 120 7.62 6.76 -12.55
CA LEU A 120 6.87 5.89 -11.64
C LEU A 120 6.47 6.60 -10.35
N GLN A 121 7.21 7.60 -9.87
CA GLN A 121 6.85 8.36 -8.66
C GLN A 121 5.85 9.49 -8.94
N LEU A 122 6.05 10.24 -10.01
CA LEU A 122 5.33 11.51 -10.25
C LEU A 122 4.10 11.36 -11.15
N HIS A 123 4.04 10.32 -11.98
CA HIS A 123 3.04 10.20 -13.05
C HIS A 123 2.23 8.90 -12.99
N TRP A 124 1.76 8.52 -11.79
CA TRP A 124 0.99 7.29 -11.55
C TRP A 124 -0.20 7.10 -12.50
N ALA A 125 -0.99 8.15 -12.75
CA ALA A 125 -2.15 8.06 -13.63
C ALA A 125 -1.77 7.73 -15.08
N ALA A 126 -0.71 8.35 -15.60
CA ALA A 126 -0.22 8.10 -16.95
C ALA A 126 0.40 6.69 -17.08
N VAL A 127 1.19 6.29 -16.08
CA VAL A 127 1.81 4.95 -16.02
C VAL A 127 0.74 3.86 -15.95
N SER A 128 -0.31 4.07 -15.16
CA SER A 128 -1.40 3.11 -14.99
C SER A 128 -2.25 2.97 -16.26
N ALA A 129 -2.44 4.06 -17.01
CA ALA A 129 -3.22 4.07 -18.26
C ALA A 129 -2.42 3.59 -19.49
N SER A 130 -1.09 3.56 -19.39
CA SER A 130 -0.22 3.09 -20.47
C SER A 130 -0.48 1.61 -20.78
N LYS A 131 -0.80 1.33 -22.05
CA LYS A 131 -0.84 -0.04 -22.55
C LYS A 131 0.59 -0.54 -22.75
N VAL A 132 0.84 -1.78 -22.31
CA VAL A 132 2.01 -2.55 -22.76
C VAL A 132 1.74 -3.03 -24.16
#